data_AF-A0A8J8T2T4-F1
#
_entry.id   AF-A0A8J8T2T4-F1
#
_cell.length_a   1.000
_cell.length_b   1.000
_cell.length_c   1.000
_cell.angle_alpha   90.00
_cell.angle_beta   90.00
_cell.angle_gamma   90.00
#
_symmetry.space_group_name_H-M   'P 1'
#
loop_
_entity.id
_entity.type
_entity.pdbx_description
1 polymer ?
#
loop_
_entity_poly.entity_id
_entity_poly.type
_entity_poly.pdbx_seq_one_letter_code
_entity_poly.pdbx_strand_id
1 'polypeptide(L)'
;MKAITSVYREIGRGAKGFMASKQAPFLAGTEPPLWQTPGKVQYYKAEMEPYVPDEIKWQLRMPNRFAMRALKLTYLERVQLETTKFLSARIKHDFLRPDRELTLDLSVKEAEVLLSAGASVRSLADSGALKQIHERFNAAKGRVETEYLALREHLAKTLQNIEAKENELYAFLSSEKGLTNLRIHGEAAPILDTLGLTSGDAAIENLSVVEAAAEKGDESLAAIADQLHAYIGVKAKIYEVDAKLKEEHVNYVVKECGEAAFSREEWRELDAASKTYQENFGRRPVADSAQAEYATYIGSLNNLNSTQGEALVQTFKDFERTYNDRKAIYSDFKDNSEETGIDNFRTELLQHLAGSIVVKENRNRYQKEQFDRFVSSLQYRALTSKSLSLREFCREYASMIEVLVEDSHNDRSPKIEANYDDFGEKTVRPINATIFYYFFSADRRKRTIAQWLLSAVRYPNERVRRAYMHFFA
;
A
#
# COMPACT_ATOMS: atom_id res chain seq x y z
N MET A 1 -59.96 29.45 -21.36
CA MET A 1 -60.45 28.22 -22.05
C MET A 1 -61.04 28.49 -23.44
N LYS A 2 -62.01 29.41 -23.62
CA LYS A 2 -62.63 29.67 -24.95
C LYS A 2 -61.68 30.23 -26.02
N ALA A 3 -60.66 31.00 -25.64
CA ALA A 3 -59.67 31.57 -26.57
C ALA A 3 -58.66 30.53 -27.11
N ILE A 4 -58.29 29.52 -26.33
CA ILE A 4 -57.37 28.46 -26.77
C ILE A 4 -58.10 27.52 -27.75
N THR A 5 -59.38 27.25 -27.51
CA THR A 5 -60.19 26.44 -28.43
C THR A 5 -60.49 27.13 -29.77
N SER A 6 -60.45 28.47 -29.87
CA SER A 6 -60.62 29.16 -31.15
C SER A 6 -59.37 29.06 -32.03
N VAL A 7 -58.18 29.20 -31.43
CA VAL A 7 -56.90 29.06 -32.13
C VAL A 7 -56.71 27.65 -32.71
N TYR A 8 -57.04 26.60 -31.95
CA TYR A 8 -56.99 25.22 -32.46
C TYR A 8 -58.03 24.94 -33.55
N ARG A 9 -59.18 25.64 -33.52
CA ARG A 9 -60.24 25.50 -34.53
C ARG A 9 -59.89 26.22 -35.84
N GLU A 10 -59.14 27.32 -35.77
CA GLU A 10 -58.61 28.04 -36.94
C GLU A 10 -57.46 27.28 -37.61
N ILE A 11 -56.51 26.74 -36.83
CA ILE A 11 -55.42 25.90 -37.35
C ILE A 11 -56.00 24.63 -38.01
N GLY A 12 -57.04 24.04 -37.41
CA GLY A 12 -57.74 22.88 -37.98
C GLY A 12 -58.48 23.17 -39.28
N ARG A 13 -58.96 24.41 -39.51
CA ARG A 13 -59.60 24.82 -40.77
C ARG A 13 -58.59 25.01 -41.90
N GLY A 14 -57.41 25.55 -41.60
CA GLY A 14 -56.31 25.67 -42.56
C GLY A 14 -55.83 24.30 -43.06
N ALA A 15 -55.68 23.33 -42.15
CA ALA A 15 -55.31 21.96 -42.48
C ALA A 15 -56.39 21.22 -43.30
N LYS A 16 -57.67 21.50 -43.05
CA LYS A 16 -58.78 20.89 -43.81
C LYS A 16 -58.86 21.41 -45.25
N GLY A 17 -58.54 22.69 -45.48
CA GLY A 17 -58.44 23.27 -46.82
C GLY A 17 -57.27 22.69 -47.63
N PHE A 18 -56.13 22.47 -46.97
CA PHE A 18 -54.94 21.86 -47.59
C PHE A 18 -55.14 20.37 -47.93
N MET A 19 -55.96 19.64 -47.16
CA MET A 19 -56.28 18.24 -47.44
C MET A 19 -57.48 18.02 -48.37
N ALA A 20 -58.28 19.06 -48.65
CA ALA A 20 -59.43 18.99 -49.57
C ALA A 20 -59.11 19.42 -51.00
N SER A 21 -57.94 20.03 -51.26
CA SER A 21 -57.51 20.34 -52.62
C SER A 21 -57.13 19.06 -53.35
N LYS A 22 -57.90 18.69 -54.38
CA LYS A 22 -57.60 17.60 -55.34
C LYS A 22 -56.41 17.97 -56.26
N GLN A 23 -55.30 18.43 -55.70
CA GLN A 23 -54.03 18.38 -56.41
C GLN A 23 -53.45 16.99 -56.21
N ALA A 24 -52.95 16.39 -57.30
CA ALA A 24 -52.35 15.07 -57.29
C ALA A 24 -51.31 14.96 -56.15
N PRO A 25 -51.22 13.81 -55.46
CA PRO A 25 -50.27 13.64 -54.38
C PRO A 25 -48.86 13.95 -54.90
N PHE A 26 -48.14 14.81 -54.17
CA PHE A 26 -46.74 15.23 -54.42
C PHE A 26 -45.73 14.05 -54.33
N LEU A 27 -46.21 12.81 -54.38
CA LEU A 27 -45.48 11.56 -54.23
C LEU A 27 -45.65 10.64 -55.45
N ALA A 28 -45.99 11.18 -56.63
CA ALA A 28 -45.79 10.45 -57.87
C ALA A 28 -44.29 10.43 -58.20
N GLY A 29 -43.61 9.37 -57.76
CA GLY A 29 -42.24 9.06 -58.18
C GLY A 29 -41.19 9.19 -57.09
N THR A 30 -41.29 8.39 -56.04
CA THR A 30 -40.18 7.68 -55.37
C THR A 30 -40.72 7.02 -54.12
N GLU A 31 -41.23 5.80 -54.25
CA GLU A 31 -41.33 4.93 -53.09
C GLU A 31 -39.91 4.69 -52.57
N PRO A 32 -39.63 4.85 -51.26
CA PRO A 32 -38.35 4.40 -50.74
C PRO A 32 -38.24 2.89 -51.03
N PRO A 33 -37.08 2.37 -51.46
CA PRO A 33 -36.96 0.95 -51.72
C PRO A 33 -37.20 0.19 -50.42
N LEU A 34 -38.42 -0.34 -50.25
CA LEU A 34 -38.85 -1.15 -49.10
C LEU A 34 -38.05 -2.46 -48.97
N TRP A 35 -37.21 -2.78 -49.97
CA TRP A 35 -36.32 -3.94 -50.00
C TRP A 35 -34.87 -3.64 -49.59
N GLN A 36 -34.52 -2.38 -49.30
CA GLN A 36 -33.21 -2.09 -48.70
C GLN A 36 -33.31 -2.15 -47.18
N THR A 37 -32.84 -3.25 -46.61
CA THR A 37 -32.53 -3.34 -45.19
C THR A 37 -31.68 -2.13 -44.78
N PRO A 38 -32.09 -1.35 -43.78
CA PRO A 38 -31.33 -0.19 -43.29
C PRO A 38 -30.07 -0.70 -42.55
N GLY A 39 -29.08 -1.14 -43.33
CA GLY A 39 -27.98 -1.96 -42.83
C GLY A 39 -26.60 -1.46 -43.21
N LYS A 40 -26.44 -0.72 -44.32
CA LYS A 40 -25.09 -0.34 -44.79
C LYS A 40 -24.94 1.11 -45.28
N VAL A 41 -25.91 1.68 -46.00
CA VAL A 41 -25.73 3.02 -46.62
C VAL A 41 -26.02 4.18 -45.65
N GLN A 42 -26.90 3.99 -44.67
CA GLN A 42 -27.22 5.03 -43.66
C GLN A 42 -26.09 5.23 -42.63
N TYR A 43 -25.23 4.24 -42.43
CA TYR A 43 -24.13 4.28 -41.47
C TYR A 43 -22.99 5.20 -41.93
N TYR A 44 -22.67 5.21 -43.22
CA TYR A 44 -21.60 6.05 -43.78
C TYR A 44 -21.87 7.56 -43.62
N LYS A 45 -23.13 7.99 -43.63
CA LYS A 45 -23.46 9.42 -43.48
C LYS A 45 -23.22 9.92 -42.06
N ALA A 46 -23.49 9.09 -41.04
CA ALA A 46 -23.21 9.43 -39.64
C ALA A 46 -21.72 9.31 -39.28
N GLU A 47 -20.95 8.46 -39.99
CA GLU A 47 -19.50 8.33 -39.80
C GLU A 47 -18.72 9.57 -40.25
N MET A 48 -19.19 10.21 -41.32
CA MET A 48 -18.56 11.40 -41.91
C MET A 48 -18.89 12.69 -41.15
N GLU A 49 -19.77 12.64 -40.14
CA GLU A 49 -20.11 13.79 -39.31
C GLU A 49 -19.02 13.99 -38.23
N PRO A 50 -18.29 15.12 -38.24
CA PRO A 50 -17.19 15.36 -37.30
C PRO A 50 -17.64 15.55 -35.86
N TYR A 51 -18.93 15.82 -35.63
CA TYR A 51 -19.50 16.11 -34.31
C TYR A 51 -20.00 14.88 -33.55
N VAL A 52 -19.99 13.70 -34.18
CA VAL A 52 -20.40 12.46 -33.53
C VAL A 52 -19.16 11.88 -32.82
N PRO A 53 -19.17 11.70 -31.49
CA PRO A 53 -18.06 11.09 -30.77
C PRO A 53 -17.71 9.72 -31.36
N ASP A 54 -16.42 9.41 -31.46
CA ASP A 54 -15.94 8.15 -32.05
C ASP A 54 -16.57 6.93 -31.37
N GLU A 55 -16.87 7.02 -30.08
CA GLU A 55 -17.55 5.98 -29.30
C GLU A 55 -18.92 5.59 -29.90
N ILE A 56 -19.68 6.57 -30.40
CA ILE A 56 -20.98 6.34 -31.05
C ILE A 56 -20.77 5.76 -32.46
N LYS A 57 -19.73 6.22 -33.18
CA LYS A 57 -19.37 5.67 -34.50
C LYS A 57 -18.98 4.19 -34.40
N TRP A 58 -18.22 3.81 -33.38
CA TRP A 58 -17.83 2.42 -33.12
C TRP A 58 -19.02 1.52 -32.75
N GLN A 59 -19.95 2.03 -31.93
CA GLN A 59 -21.20 1.33 -31.59
C GLN A 59 -22.08 1.05 -32.82
N LEU A 60 -22.03 1.94 -33.81
CA LEU A 60 -22.72 1.77 -35.09
C LEU A 60 -22.01 0.77 -36.02
N ARG A 61 -20.66 0.71 -36.00
CA ARG A 61 -19.85 -0.18 -36.87
C ARG A 61 -19.98 -1.65 -36.54
N MET A 62 -20.01 -2.00 -35.26
CA MET A 62 -19.92 -3.40 -34.83
C MET A 62 -20.87 -3.70 -33.66
N PRO A 63 -22.18 -3.78 -33.90
CA PRO A 63 -23.17 -4.00 -32.83
C PRO A 63 -22.97 -5.32 -32.06
N ASN A 64 -22.41 -6.35 -32.71
CA ASN A 64 -22.22 -7.68 -32.13
C ASN A 64 -20.78 -7.97 -31.67
N ARG A 65 -19.83 -7.08 -31.98
CA ARG A 65 -18.47 -7.15 -31.44
C ARG A 65 -18.34 -5.95 -30.54
N PHE A 66 -18.73 -6.11 -29.30
CA PHE A 66 -18.04 -5.39 -28.25
C PHE A 66 -16.54 -5.62 -28.45
N ALA A 67 -15.89 -4.62 -29.07
CA ALA A 67 -14.49 -4.40 -28.90
C ALA A 67 -14.28 -4.41 -27.38
N MET A 68 -13.37 -5.28 -26.90
CA MET A 68 -12.98 -5.36 -25.49
C MET A 68 -12.66 -3.94 -25.02
N ARG A 69 -13.65 -3.25 -24.47
CA ARG A 69 -13.48 -1.90 -23.96
C ARG A 69 -12.77 -2.12 -22.65
N ALA A 70 -11.65 -1.42 -22.45
CA ALA A 70 -11.10 -1.31 -21.11
C ALA A 70 -12.26 -0.83 -20.20
N LEU A 71 -12.53 -1.58 -19.13
CA LEU A 71 -13.57 -1.24 -18.17
C LEU A 71 -13.39 0.23 -17.79
N LYS A 72 -14.40 1.05 -18.08
CA LYS A 72 -14.28 2.51 -17.98
C LYS A 72 -14.19 2.98 -16.52
N LEU A 73 -14.43 2.06 -15.56
CA LEU A 73 -14.43 2.31 -14.11
C LEU A 73 -15.20 3.61 -13.78
N THR A 74 -16.35 3.79 -14.42
CA THR A 74 -17.11 5.06 -14.43
C THR A 74 -17.48 5.51 -13.02
N TYR A 75 -17.68 4.54 -12.13
CA TYR A 75 -18.08 4.75 -10.74
C TYR A 75 -16.91 4.82 -9.75
N LEU A 76 -15.65 4.65 -10.18
CA LEU A 76 -14.50 4.55 -9.28
C LEU A 76 -14.35 5.76 -8.35
N GLU A 77 -14.35 6.97 -8.91
CA GLU A 77 -14.23 8.21 -8.11
C GLU A 77 -15.35 8.30 -7.07
N ARG A 78 -16.57 7.89 -7.45
CA ARG A 78 -17.71 7.90 -6.54
C ARG A 78 -17.59 6.86 -5.44
N VAL A 79 -17.16 5.64 -5.77
CA VAL A 79 -16.91 4.56 -4.81
C VAL A 79 -15.82 4.95 -3.82
N GLN A 80 -14.74 5.59 -4.28
CA GLN A 80 -13.68 6.10 -3.42
C GLN A 80 -14.20 7.18 -2.47
N LEU A 81 -14.98 8.14 -2.98
CA LEU A 81 -15.58 9.20 -2.18
C LEU A 81 -16.49 8.64 -1.08
N GLU A 82 -17.41 7.73 -1.41
CA GLU A 82 -18.32 7.14 -0.43
C GLU A 82 -17.59 6.23 0.56
N THR A 83 -16.54 5.52 0.14
CA THR A 83 -15.66 4.77 1.06
C THR A 83 -14.98 5.70 2.07
N THR A 84 -14.41 6.82 1.63
CA THR A 84 -13.78 7.80 2.54
C THR A 84 -14.79 8.42 3.51
N LYS A 85 -16.03 8.70 3.06
CA LYS A 85 -17.11 9.14 3.94
C LYS A 85 -17.50 8.08 4.97
N PHE A 86 -17.58 6.82 4.56
CA PHE A 86 -17.85 5.71 5.48
C PHE A 86 -16.77 5.60 6.55
N LEU A 87 -15.49 5.64 6.15
CA LEU A 87 -14.35 5.60 7.07
C LEU A 87 -14.41 6.77 8.06
N SER A 88 -14.52 8.01 7.59
CA SER A 88 -14.55 9.19 8.46
C SER A 88 -15.76 9.24 9.41
N ALA A 89 -16.88 8.64 9.04
CA ALA A 89 -18.05 8.55 9.90
C ALA A 89 -17.90 7.50 11.02
N ARG A 90 -17.16 6.41 10.76
CA ARG A 90 -17.07 5.24 11.67
C ARG A 90 -15.76 5.17 12.44
N ILE A 91 -14.68 5.66 11.87
CA ILE A 91 -13.32 5.64 12.41
C ILE A 91 -12.86 7.10 12.50
N LYS A 92 -12.67 7.60 13.72
CA LYS A 92 -12.23 8.98 13.96
C LYS A 92 -10.71 9.13 13.85
N HIS A 93 -9.96 8.12 14.31
CA HIS A 93 -8.51 8.16 14.46
C HIS A 93 -7.89 6.83 14.02
N ASP A 94 -6.69 6.88 13.42
CA ASP A 94 -5.87 5.70 13.20
C ASP A 94 -5.15 5.34 14.50
N PHE A 95 -5.60 4.27 15.16
CA PHE A 95 -5.04 3.79 16.43
C PHE A 95 -3.73 3.01 16.23
N LEU A 96 -3.45 2.53 15.02
CA LEU A 96 -2.26 1.73 14.72
C LEU A 96 -1.07 2.65 14.39
N ARG A 97 -1.34 3.75 13.69
CA ARG A 97 -0.36 4.76 13.30
C ARG A 97 -0.93 6.16 13.50
N PRO A 98 -0.75 6.78 14.68
CA PRO A 98 -1.37 8.07 15.01
C PRO A 98 -0.88 9.24 14.14
N ASP A 99 0.27 9.09 13.47
CA ASP A 99 0.84 10.11 12.57
C ASP A 99 0.27 10.04 11.15
N ARG A 100 -0.56 9.04 10.85
CA ARG A 100 -1.13 8.80 9.52
C ARG A 100 -2.59 9.25 9.48
N GLU A 101 -2.95 10.00 8.44
CA GLU A 101 -4.35 10.28 8.13
C GLU A 101 -5.06 9.04 7.56
N LEU A 102 -6.36 8.90 7.82
CA LEU A 102 -7.17 7.80 7.29
C LEU A 102 -7.30 7.91 5.77
N THR A 103 -6.39 7.23 5.04
CA THR A 103 -6.39 7.18 3.58
C THR A 103 -6.89 5.84 3.05
N LEU A 104 -7.22 5.81 1.75
CA LEU A 104 -7.59 4.57 1.04
C LEU A 104 -6.42 3.59 0.86
N ASP A 105 -5.21 3.94 1.31
CA ASP A 105 -4.06 3.03 1.31
C ASP A 105 -4.09 2.08 2.52
N LEU A 106 -5.10 2.19 3.41
CA LEU A 106 -5.34 1.20 4.46
C LEU A 106 -5.81 -0.10 3.82
N SER A 107 -5.39 -1.23 4.36
CA SER A 107 -5.96 -2.53 3.99
C SER A 107 -7.36 -2.72 4.60
N VAL A 108 -8.18 -3.56 3.97
CA VAL A 108 -9.49 -3.94 4.52
C VAL A 108 -9.33 -4.51 5.93
N LYS A 109 -8.30 -5.34 6.15
CA LYS A 109 -7.96 -5.87 7.47
C LYS A 109 -7.60 -4.79 8.49
N GLU A 110 -6.80 -3.79 8.11
CA GLU A 110 -6.45 -2.69 9.02
C GLU A 110 -7.70 -1.86 9.38
N ALA A 111 -8.56 -1.56 8.41
CA ALA A 111 -9.80 -0.84 8.66
C ALA A 111 -10.78 -1.64 9.53
N GLU A 112 -10.86 -2.97 9.32
CA GLU A 112 -11.58 -3.91 10.18
C GLU A 112 -11.10 -3.83 11.64
N VAL A 113 -9.78 -3.92 11.82
CA VAL A 113 -9.12 -3.83 13.13
C VAL A 113 -9.41 -2.48 13.79
N LEU A 114 -9.28 -1.38 13.05
CA LEU A 114 -9.61 -0.04 13.58
C LEU A 114 -11.07 0.09 13.99
N LEU A 115 -12.01 -0.51 13.26
CA LEU A 115 -13.42 -0.50 13.62
C LEU A 115 -13.69 -1.36 14.87
N SER A 116 -13.02 -2.50 15.02
CA SER A 116 -13.22 -3.39 16.18
C SER A 116 -12.52 -2.92 17.46
N ALA A 117 -11.80 -1.80 17.43
CA ALA A 117 -11.12 -1.24 18.59
C ALA A 117 -12.08 -1.05 19.78
N GLY A 118 -11.70 -1.57 20.95
CA GLY A 118 -12.47 -1.48 22.19
C GLY A 118 -12.68 -0.04 22.67
N ALA A 119 -13.70 0.16 23.50
CA ALA A 119 -14.07 1.48 24.03
C ALA A 119 -12.93 2.17 24.80
N SER A 120 -12.10 1.39 25.50
CA SER A 120 -10.91 1.88 26.21
C SER A 120 -9.91 2.54 25.25
N VAL A 121 -9.54 1.87 24.16
CA VAL A 121 -8.61 2.38 23.14
C VAL A 121 -9.16 3.64 22.47
N ARG A 122 -10.46 3.65 22.15
CA ARG A 122 -11.12 4.83 21.58
C ARG A 122 -11.06 6.02 22.54
N SER A 123 -11.30 5.82 23.84
CA SER A 123 -11.19 6.87 24.84
C SER A 123 -9.75 7.40 25.02
N LEU A 124 -8.75 6.52 24.91
CA LEU A 124 -7.33 6.90 24.96
C LEU A 124 -6.90 7.68 23.71
N ALA A 125 -7.49 7.38 22.56
CA ALA A 125 -7.26 8.13 21.33
C ALA A 125 -7.94 9.51 21.38
N ASP A 126 -9.20 9.58 21.81
CA ASP A 126 -9.96 10.84 21.94
C ASP A 126 -9.29 11.79 22.95
N SER A 127 -8.66 11.27 24.00
CA SER A 127 -7.90 12.04 24.99
C SER A 127 -6.48 12.42 24.54
N GLY A 128 -5.99 11.89 23.42
CA GLY A 128 -4.62 12.06 22.93
C GLY A 128 -3.56 11.26 23.69
N ALA A 129 -3.94 10.50 24.74
CA ALA A 129 -3.02 9.67 25.51
C ALA A 129 -2.36 8.58 24.65
N LEU A 130 -3.09 8.00 23.69
CA LEU A 130 -2.55 6.99 22.78
C LEU A 130 -1.40 7.54 21.92
N LYS A 131 -1.53 8.79 21.45
CA LYS A 131 -0.48 9.47 20.68
C LYS A 131 0.78 9.66 21.54
N GLN A 132 0.61 10.11 22.79
CA GLN A 132 1.74 10.26 23.71
C GLN A 132 2.47 8.95 23.98
N ILE A 133 1.75 7.82 24.07
CA ILE A 133 2.36 6.50 24.28
C ILE A 133 3.20 6.10 23.07
N HIS A 134 2.68 6.31 21.86
CA HIS A 134 3.43 6.05 20.62
C HIS A 134 4.66 6.94 20.49
N GLU A 135 4.53 8.23 20.77
CA GLU A 135 5.65 9.19 20.75
C GLU A 135 6.72 8.79 21.77
N ARG A 136 6.33 8.42 23.01
CA ARG A 136 7.26 7.94 24.04
C ARG A 136 7.97 6.67 23.61
N PHE A 137 7.24 5.71 23.03
CA PHE A 137 7.83 4.47 22.52
C PHE A 137 8.82 4.74 21.38
N ASN A 138 8.44 5.55 20.39
CA ASN A 138 9.30 5.89 19.25
C ASN A 138 10.55 6.68 19.71
N ALA A 139 10.39 7.60 20.66
CA ALA A 139 11.51 8.33 21.26
C ALA A 139 12.44 7.42 22.08
N ALA A 140 11.89 6.46 22.83
CA ALA A 140 12.69 5.45 23.53
C ALA A 140 13.46 4.57 22.54
N LYS A 141 12.79 4.08 21.49
CA LYS A 141 13.40 3.27 20.43
C LYS A 141 14.56 4.00 19.74
N GLY A 142 14.32 5.23 19.27
CA GLY A 142 15.34 6.02 18.59
C GLY A 142 16.55 6.34 19.48
N ARG A 143 16.32 6.59 20.78
CA ARG A 143 17.40 6.77 21.77
C ARG A 143 18.23 5.49 21.95
N VAL A 144 17.57 4.35 22.16
CA VAL A 144 18.24 3.05 22.27
C VAL A 144 19.14 2.79 21.06
N GLU A 145 18.62 2.94 19.84
CA GLU A 145 19.40 2.70 18.61
C GLU A 145 20.61 3.64 18.51
N THR A 146 20.41 4.93 18.79
CA THR A 146 21.47 5.95 18.65
C THR A 146 22.55 5.79 19.72
N GLU A 147 22.15 5.67 20.99
CA GLU A 147 23.07 5.60 22.12
C GLU A 147 23.85 4.27 22.14
N TYR A 148 23.19 3.15 21.79
CA TYR A 148 23.84 1.85 21.69
C TYR A 148 24.88 1.81 20.57
N LEU A 149 24.56 2.31 19.38
CA LEU A 149 25.51 2.40 18.28
C LEU A 149 26.70 3.31 18.63
N ALA A 150 26.45 4.47 19.24
CA ALA A 150 27.51 5.40 19.63
C ALA A 150 28.49 4.78 20.63
N LEU A 151 27.98 4.04 21.63
CA LEU A 151 28.84 3.40 22.63
C LEU A 151 29.68 2.27 22.02
N ARG A 152 29.08 1.43 21.17
CA ARG A 152 29.83 0.37 20.46
C ARG A 152 30.85 0.94 19.49
N GLU A 153 30.54 2.03 18.80
CA GLU A 153 31.50 2.72 17.93
C GLU A 153 32.69 3.27 18.74
N HIS A 154 32.45 3.79 19.95
CA HIS A 154 33.53 4.22 20.85
C HIS A 154 34.40 3.05 21.31
N LEU A 155 33.80 1.91 21.67
CA LEU A 155 34.55 0.68 22.00
C LEU A 155 35.38 0.19 20.81
N ALA A 156 34.81 0.16 19.60
CA ALA A 156 35.49 -0.23 18.38
C ALA A 156 36.67 0.70 18.03
N LYS A 157 36.49 2.03 18.17
CA LYS A 157 37.59 3.00 18.01
C LYS A 157 38.70 2.79 19.02
N THR A 158 38.34 2.47 20.27
CA THR A 158 39.34 2.19 21.32
C THR A 158 40.12 0.92 20.99
N LEU A 159 39.45 -0.13 20.52
CA LEU A 159 40.08 -1.37 20.07
C LEU A 159 41.02 -1.12 18.88
N GLN A 160 40.58 -0.40 17.86
CA GLN A 160 41.38 -0.06 16.69
C GLN A 160 42.64 0.75 17.07
N ASN A 161 42.53 1.68 18.02
CA ASN A 161 43.68 2.44 18.50
C ASN A 161 44.71 1.56 19.21
N ILE A 162 44.26 0.53 19.94
CA ILE A 162 45.15 -0.43 20.60
C ILE A 162 45.84 -1.31 19.55
N GLU A 163 45.09 -1.84 18.58
CA GLU A 163 45.63 -2.65 17.49
C GLU A 163 46.65 -1.88 16.65
N ALA A 164 46.44 -0.58 16.43
CA ALA A 164 47.41 0.28 15.75
C ALA A 164 48.72 0.40 16.54
N LYS A 165 48.64 0.57 17.86
CA LYS A 165 49.83 0.61 18.74
C LYS A 165 50.54 -0.73 18.82
N GLU A 166 49.80 -1.84 18.86
CA GLU A 166 50.36 -3.19 18.78
C GLU A 166 51.10 -3.39 17.44
N ASN A 167 50.52 -2.96 16.32
CA ASN A 167 51.17 -3.02 15.01
C ASN A 167 52.46 -2.19 14.94
N GLU A 168 52.50 -1.01 15.58
CA GLU A 168 53.73 -0.21 15.72
C GLU A 168 54.82 -0.96 16.49
N LEU A 169 54.44 -1.62 17.59
CA LEU A 169 55.36 -2.48 18.35
C LEU A 169 55.82 -3.69 17.54
N TYR A 170 54.95 -4.33 16.77
CA TYR A 170 55.32 -5.46 15.91
C TYR A 170 56.29 -5.04 14.80
N ALA A 171 56.09 -3.87 14.19
CA ALA A 171 57.01 -3.32 13.21
C ALA A 171 58.38 -3.01 13.82
N PHE A 172 58.42 -2.46 15.04
CA PHE A 172 59.65 -2.23 15.80
C PHE A 172 60.38 -3.55 16.12
N LEU A 173 59.66 -4.56 16.60
CA LEU A 173 60.22 -5.88 16.91
C LEU A 173 60.77 -6.60 15.67
N SER A 174 60.11 -6.45 14.52
CA SER A 174 60.57 -7.05 13.27
C SER A 174 61.80 -6.34 12.70
N SER A 175 61.81 -5.01 12.71
CA SER A 175 62.87 -4.21 12.08
C SER A 175 64.13 -4.08 12.93
N GLU A 176 64.00 -3.79 14.24
CA GLU A 176 65.14 -3.52 15.11
C GLU A 176 65.61 -4.76 15.89
N LYS A 177 64.68 -5.65 16.25
CA LYS A 177 64.98 -6.85 17.04
C LYS A 177 65.07 -8.14 16.22
N GLY A 178 64.77 -8.07 14.92
CA GLY A 178 64.89 -9.21 14.00
C GLY A 178 63.93 -10.36 14.30
N LEU A 179 62.84 -10.12 15.02
CA LEU A 179 61.80 -11.12 15.26
C LEU A 179 61.03 -11.38 13.97
N THR A 180 60.97 -12.66 13.59
CA THR A 180 60.22 -13.14 12.42
C THR A 180 58.93 -13.84 12.88
N ASN A 181 57.96 -13.96 11.98
CA ASN A 181 56.64 -14.58 12.21
C ASN A 181 55.69 -13.79 13.13
N LEU A 182 55.86 -12.47 13.26
CA LEU A 182 54.85 -11.61 13.88
C LEU A 182 53.70 -11.34 12.91
N ARG A 183 52.46 -11.40 13.41
CA ARG A 183 51.24 -11.14 12.64
C ARG A 183 50.78 -9.69 12.81
N ILE A 184 50.44 -9.02 11.73
CA ILE A 184 49.90 -7.65 11.77
C ILE A 184 48.36 -7.72 11.83
N HIS A 185 47.75 -6.93 12.71
CA HIS A 185 46.29 -6.80 12.75
C HIS A 185 45.77 -6.23 11.41
N GLY A 186 44.81 -6.92 10.80
CA GLY A 186 44.16 -6.50 9.55
C GLY A 186 44.81 -7.00 8.25
N GLU A 187 45.94 -7.70 8.31
CA GLU A 187 46.45 -8.45 7.15
C GLU A 187 45.64 -9.72 6.93
N ALA A 188 45.44 -10.08 5.64
CA ALA A 188 44.76 -11.32 5.28
C ALA A 188 45.50 -12.50 5.92
N ALA A 189 44.75 -13.29 6.69
CA ALA A 189 45.26 -14.42 7.44
C ALA A 189 46.10 -15.33 6.50
N PRO A 190 47.33 -15.72 6.88
CA PRO A 190 48.12 -16.66 6.08
C PRO A 190 47.30 -17.92 5.74
N ILE A 191 47.63 -18.60 4.64
CA ILE A 191 46.89 -19.79 4.15
C ILE A 191 46.65 -20.85 5.24
N LEU A 192 47.50 -20.91 6.26
CA LEU A 192 47.35 -21.79 7.43
C LEU A 192 46.15 -21.43 8.34
N ASP A 193 45.75 -20.16 8.45
CA ASP A 193 44.51 -19.77 9.13
C ASP A 193 43.27 -20.17 8.32
N THR A 194 43.32 -20.04 6.99
CA THR A 194 42.23 -20.53 6.13
C THR A 194 42.06 -22.04 6.18
N LEU A 195 43.06 -22.77 6.67
CA LEU A 195 43.02 -24.22 6.92
C LEU A 195 42.66 -24.56 8.39
N GLY A 196 42.42 -23.56 9.25
CA GLY A 196 42.07 -23.75 10.66
C GLY A 196 43.20 -24.31 11.53
N LEU A 197 44.45 -24.17 11.09
CA LEU A 197 45.64 -24.71 11.78
C LEU A 197 46.31 -23.71 12.72
N THR A 198 46.02 -22.42 12.57
CA THR A 198 46.34 -21.35 13.52
C THR A 198 45.02 -20.81 14.03
N SER A 199 44.82 -20.90 15.35
CA SER A 199 43.55 -20.60 16.02
C SER A 199 43.65 -19.38 16.95
N GLY A 200 44.76 -18.65 16.89
CA GLY A 200 45.02 -17.55 17.81
C GLY A 200 44.75 -16.19 17.20
N ASP A 201 44.22 -15.30 18.04
CA ASP A 201 44.26 -13.87 17.80
C ASP A 201 45.73 -13.41 17.69
N ALA A 202 46.03 -12.52 16.74
CA ALA A 202 47.38 -12.02 16.49
C ALA A 202 48.02 -11.44 17.75
N ALA A 203 47.23 -10.83 18.64
CA ALA A 203 47.74 -10.28 19.90
C ALA A 203 48.31 -11.37 20.84
N ILE A 204 47.61 -12.50 20.94
CA ILE A 204 48.00 -13.62 21.81
C ILE A 204 49.19 -14.38 21.21
N GLU A 205 49.14 -14.65 19.91
CA GLU A 205 50.23 -15.35 19.21
C GLU A 205 51.53 -14.54 19.26
N ASN A 206 51.47 -13.25 18.94
CA ASN A 206 52.65 -12.38 18.97
C ASN A 206 53.22 -12.22 20.37
N LEU A 207 52.37 -12.09 21.40
CA LEU A 207 52.85 -12.06 22.78
C LEU A 207 53.66 -13.32 23.10
N SER A 208 53.15 -14.51 22.75
CA SER A 208 53.86 -15.78 23.02
C SER A 208 55.24 -15.86 22.35
N VAL A 209 55.36 -15.31 21.13
CA VAL A 209 56.62 -15.24 20.39
C VAL A 209 57.61 -14.29 21.07
N VAL A 210 57.14 -13.11 21.50
CA VAL A 210 57.96 -12.10 22.18
C VAL A 210 58.40 -12.61 23.56
N GLU A 211 57.53 -13.30 24.29
CA GLU A 211 57.86 -13.93 25.58
C GLU A 211 58.95 -14.99 25.45
N ALA A 212 58.81 -15.92 24.50
CA ALA A 212 59.82 -16.94 24.23
C ALA A 212 61.17 -16.36 23.80
N ALA A 213 61.17 -15.18 23.18
CA ALA A 213 62.39 -14.46 22.83
C ALA A 213 62.99 -13.71 24.04
N ALA A 214 62.15 -13.14 24.92
CA ALA A 214 62.58 -12.46 26.14
C ALA A 214 63.23 -13.43 27.14
N GLU A 215 62.74 -14.66 27.25
CA GLU A 215 63.33 -15.71 28.10
C GLU A 215 64.79 -16.05 27.74
N LYS A 216 65.22 -15.73 26.51
CA LYS A 216 66.62 -15.92 26.06
C LYS A 216 67.57 -14.80 26.50
N GLY A 217 67.09 -13.81 27.26
CA GLY A 217 67.93 -12.88 28.02
C GLY A 217 68.02 -11.44 27.53
N ASP A 218 67.10 -10.96 26.67
CA ASP A 218 67.03 -9.54 26.30
C ASP A 218 66.01 -8.78 27.18
N GLU A 219 66.51 -8.02 28.15
CA GLU A 219 65.68 -7.20 29.06
C GLU A 219 64.78 -6.19 28.32
N SER A 220 65.17 -5.73 27.14
CA SER A 220 64.34 -4.81 26.35
C SER A 220 63.14 -5.48 25.71
N LEU A 221 63.21 -6.79 25.41
CA LEU A 221 62.07 -7.58 24.95
C LEU A 221 61.10 -7.87 26.10
N ALA A 222 61.60 -7.99 27.34
CA ALA A 222 60.75 -8.17 28.52
C ALA A 222 59.84 -6.95 28.74
N ALA A 223 60.36 -5.73 28.59
CA ALA A 223 59.57 -4.50 28.70
C ALA A 223 58.48 -4.38 27.61
N ILE A 224 58.78 -4.80 26.38
CA ILE A 224 57.79 -4.81 25.28
C ILE A 224 56.75 -5.91 25.51
N ALA A 225 57.15 -7.08 26.03
CA ALA A 225 56.21 -8.13 26.43
C ALA A 225 55.24 -7.64 27.50
N ASP A 226 55.71 -6.87 28.49
CA ASP A 226 54.85 -6.29 29.53
C ASP A 226 53.85 -5.27 28.95
N GLN A 227 54.24 -4.48 27.94
CA GLN A 227 53.35 -3.56 27.22
C GLN A 227 52.29 -4.31 26.40
N LEU A 228 52.68 -5.35 25.65
CA LEU A 228 51.73 -6.18 24.90
C LEU A 228 50.76 -6.90 25.83
N HIS A 229 51.26 -7.43 26.95
CA HIS A 229 50.43 -8.06 27.96
C HIS A 229 49.43 -7.07 28.60
N ALA A 230 49.84 -5.82 28.81
CA ALA A 230 48.92 -4.75 29.21
C ALA A 230 47.82 -4.49 28.18
N TYR A 231 48.13 -4.44 26.88
CA TYR A 231 47.13 -4.27 25.82
C TYR A 231 46.13 -5.43 25.73
N ILE A 232 46.56 -6.68 25.94
CA ILE A 232 45.66 -7.83 26.10
C ILE A 232 44.66 -7.60 27.24
N GLY A 233 45.10 -7.03 28.36
CA GLY A 233 44.21 -6.67 29.46
C GLY A 233 43.18 -5.59 29.08
N VAL A 234 43.56 -4.62 28.24
CA VAL A 234 42.62 -3.60 27.75
C VAL A 234 41.60 -4.23 26.81
N LYS A 235 42.04 -5.08 25.87
CA LYS A 235 41.16 -5.84 24.97
C LYS A 235 40.17 -6.72 25.75
N ALA A 236 40.66 -7.43 26.77
CA ALA A 236 39.83 -8.19 27.70
C ALA A 236 38.70 -7.34 28.28
N LYS A 237 39.04 -6.12 28.73
CA LYS A 237 38.06 -5.20 29.32
C LYS A 237 37.06 -4.66 28.30
N ILE A 238 37.51 -4.35 27.07
CA ILE A 238 36.63 -3.92 25.98
C ILE A 238 35.58 -5.00 25.68
N TYR A 239 36.02 -6.25 25.49
CA TYR A 239 35.11 -7.37 25.22
C TYR A 239 34.18 -7.65 26.41
N GLU A 240 34.65 -7.51 27.66
CA GLU A 240 33.81 -7.64 28.84
C GLU A 240 32.68 -6.59 28.86
N VAL A 241 33.00 -5.33 28.53
CA VAL A 241 31.99 -4.25 28.47
C VAL A 241 31.03 -4.47 27.30
N ASP A 242 31.52 -4.81 26.10
CA ASP A 242 30.65 -5.06 24.94
C ASP A 242 29.73 -6.28 25.16
N ALA A 243 30.26 -7.35 25.77
CA ALA A 243 29.47 -8.53 26.11
C ALA A 243 28.36 -8.21 27.12
N LYS A 244 28.65 -7.46 28.18
CA LYS A 244 27.66 -7.00 29.17
C LYS A 244 26.59 -6.12 28.52
N LEU A 245 27.01 -5.18 27.67
CA LEU A 245 26.09 -4.29 26.95
C LEU A 245 25.13 -5.07 26.04
N LYS A 246 25.68 -6.04 25.31
CA LYS A 246 24.94 -6.91 24.40
C LYS A 246 23.97 -7.83 25.15
N GLU A 247 24.37 -8.36 26.30
CA GLU A 247 23.51 -9.15 27.18
C GLU A 247 22.28 -8.35 27.60
N GLU A 248 22.47 -7.14 28.11
CA GLU A 248 21.36 -6.28 28.55
C GLU A 248 20.49 -5.83 27.38
N HIS A 249 21.08 -5.52 26.22
CA HIS A 249 20.34 -5.22 25.00
C HIS A 249 19.47 -6.42 24.57
N VAL A 250 20.00 -7.65 24.64
CA VAL A 250 19.24 -8.87 24.33
C VAL A 250 18.09 -9.05 25.32
N ASN A 251 18.33 -8.83 26.61
CA ASN A 251 17.35 -9.06 27.67
C ASN A 251 16.17 -8.08 27.61
N TYR A 252 16.44 -6.79 27.38
CA TYR A 252 15.42 -5.74 27.46
C TYR A 252 14.84 -5.31 26.09
N VAL A 253 15.62 -5.43 25.00
CA VAL A 253 15.23 -4.91 23.69
C VAL A 253 14.91 -6.05 22.72
N VAL A 254 15.85 -6.97 22.51
CA VAL A 254 15.73 -8.00 21.45
C VAL A 254 14.69 -9.07 21.80
N LYS A 255 14.55 -9.44 23.07
CA LYS A 255 13.54 -10.37 23.56
C LYS A 255 12.13 -10.00 23.10
N GLU A 256 11.82 -8.71 23.08
CA GLU A 256 10.49 -8.19 22.73
C GLU A 256 10.32 -7.93 21.21
N CYS A 257 11.43 -7.85 20.45
CA CYS A 257 11.42 -7.60 18.99
C CYS A 257 11.50 -8.88 18.13
N GLY A 258 11.77 -10.06 18.71
CA GLY A 258 11.74 -11.34 17.99
C GLY A 258 13.02 -11.72 17.24
N GLU A 259 14.07 -10.91 17.30
CA GLU A 259 15.38 -11.14 16.63
C GLU A 259 16.41 -11.81 17.57
N ALA A 260 15.94 -12.52 18.59
CA ALA A 260 16.76 -12.96 19.73
C ALA A 260 17.80 -14.03 19.43
N ALA A 261 17.68 -14.78 18.33
CA ALA A 261 18.59 -15.89 18.03
C ALA A 261 19.97 -15.39 17.60
N PHE A 262 20.03 -14.53 16.57
CA PHE A 262 21.29 -13.99 16.03
C PHE A 262 22.04 -13.14 17.07
N SER A 263 21.31 -12.30 17.80
CA SER A 263 21.93 -11.45 18.84
C SER A 263 22.47 -12.24 20.05
N ARG A 264 22.00 -13.47 20.28
CA ARG A 264 22.52 -14.36 21.34
C ARG A 264 23.78 -15.09 20.93
N GLU A 265 23.92 -15.43 19.65
CA GLU A 265 25.14 -16.03 19.11
C GLU A 265 26.29 -15.03 19.17
N GLU A 266 26.07 -13.80 18.70
CA GLU A 266 27.06 -12.71 18.82
C GLU A 266 27.47 -12.45 20.28
N TRP A 267 26.53 -12.49 21.23
CA TRP A 267 26.85 -12.36 22.65
C TRP A 267 27.76 -13.48 23.15
N ARG A 268 27.50 -14.74 22.76
CA ARG A 268 28.34 -15.89 23.15
C ARG A 268 29.75 -15.76 22.59
N GLU A 269 29.89 -15.27 21.37
CA GLU A 269 31.20 -15.02 20.75
C GLU A 269 31.98 -13.95 21.52
N LEU A 270 31.33 -12.83 21.88
CA LEU A 270 31.95 -11.76 22.68
C LEU A 270 32.33 -12.22 24.09
N ASP A 271 31.48 -12.99 24.76
CA ASP A 271 31.77 -13.55 26.09
C ASP A 271 32.93 -14.57 26.05
N ALA A 272 32.98 -15.42 25.01
CA ALA A 272 34.08 -16.35 24.79
C ALA A 272 35.39 -15.60 24.50
N ALA A 273 35.36 -14.56 23.67
CA ALA A 273 36.51 -13.70 23.43
C ALA A 273 36.99 -13.03 24.72
N SER A 274 36.08 -12.42 25.49
CA SER A 274 36.39 -11.80 26.79
C SER A 274 37.10 -12.78 27.73
N LYS A 275 36.57 -14.01 27.88
CA LYS A 275 37.20 -15.04 28.73
C LYS A 275 38.58 -15.44 28.24
N THR A 276 38.74 -15.62 26.93
CA THR A 276 40.03 -15.98 26.32
C THR A 276 41.09 -14.90 26.62
N TYR A 277 40.73 -13.63 26.47
CA TYR A 277 41.61 -12.51 26.76
C TYR A 277 41.91 -12.34 28.26
N GLN A 278 40.91 -12.54 29.14
CA GLN A 278 41.09 -12.51 30.59
C GLN A 278 42.01 -13.65 31.09
N GLU A 279 41.85 -14.86 30.55
CA GLU A 279 42.69 -16.00 30.90
C GLU A 279 44.15 -15.76 30.51
N ASN A 280 44.40 -15.17 29.34
CA ASN A 280 45.76 -14.84 28.90
C ASN A 280 46.37 -13.69 29.72
N PHE A 281 45.58 -12.68 30.06
CA PHE A 281 46.02 -11.60 30.98
C PHE A 281 46.32 -12.11 32.39
N GLY A 282 45.61 -13.13 32.88
CA GLY A 282 45.84 -13.70 34.22
C GLY A 282 47.16 -14.45 34.37
N ARG A 283 47.90 -14.71 33.27
CA ARG A 283 49.11 -15.57 33.28
C ARG A 283 50.34 -14.87 33.86
N ARG A 284 50.40 -13.54 33.84
CA ARG A 284 51.60 -12.79 34.23
C ARG A 284 51.27 -11.51 35.02
N PRO A 285 52.02 -11.18 36.08
CA PRO A 285 51.91 -9.88 36.73
C PRO A 285 52.50 -8.79 35.83
N VAL A 286 51.73 -7.72 35.60
CA VAL A 286 52.15 -6.56 34.80
C VAL A 286 53.19 -5.75 35.58
N ALA A 287 54.33 -5.44 34.97
CA ALA A 287 55.37 -4.59 35.55
C ALA A 287 54.90 -3.13 35.72
N ASP A 288 55.43 -2.44 36.75
CA ASP A 288 55.02 -1.08 37.14
C ASP A 288 55.17 -0.02 36.02
N SER A 289 56.07 -0.24 35.06
CA SER A 289 56.33 0.69 33.95
C SER A 289 55.25 0.65 32.86
N ALA A 290 54.64 -0.51 32.60
CA ALA A 290 53.54 -0.67 31.64
C ALA A 290 52.16 -0.31 32.24
N GLN A 291 52.08 -0.19 33.56
CA GLN A 291 50.85 0.08 34.29
C GLN A 291 50.27 1.49 34.05
N ALA A 292 51.07 2.51 33.77
CA ALA A 292 50.58 3.90 33.71
C ALA A 292 49.66 4.16 32.50
N GLU A 293 50.07 3.72 31.31
CA GLU A 293 49.27 3.87 30.08
C GLU A 293 48.05 2.93 30.10
N TYR A 294 48.26 1.69 30.52
CA TYR A 294 47.22 0.70 30.78
C TYR A 294 46.12 1.21 31.72
N ALA A 295 46.52 1.78 32.87
CA ALA A 295 45.59 2.33 33.86
C ALA A 295 44.77 3.48 33.29
N THR A 296 45.31 4.24 32.34
CA THR A 296 44.58 5.32 31.66
C THR A 296 43.47 4.76 30.77
N TYR A 297 43.77 3.72 29.96
CA TYR A 297 42.76 3.06 29.13
C TYR A 297 41.69 2.35 29.96
N ILE A 298 42.09 1.58 30.97
CA ILE A 298 41.17 0.89 31.88
C ILE A 298 40.31 1.89 32.64
N GLY A 299 40.90 2.98 33.12
CA GLY A 299 40.17 4.07 33.79
C GLY A 299 39.14 4.72 32.87
N SER A 300 39.52 5.00 31.62
CA SER A 300 38.61 5.52 30.59
C SER A 300 37.45 4.55 30.30
N LEU A 301 37.74 3.26 30.13
CA LEU A 301 36.72 2.23 29.89
C LEU A 301 35.79 2.03 31.09
N ASN A 302 36.32 2.07 32.31
CA ASN A 302 35.52 1.98 33.53
C ASN A 302 34.61 3.19 33.68
N ASN A 303 35.11 4.41 33.39
CA ASN A 303 34.29 5.62 33.39
C ASN A 303 33.21 5.57 32.31
N LEU A 304 33.55 5.11 31.11
CA LEU A 304 32.60 4.95 30.01
C LEU A 304 31.50 3.94 30.37
N ASN A 305 31.87 2.80 30.96
CA ASN A 305 30.91 1.79 31.39
C ASN A 305 30.01 2.31 32.54
N SER A 306 30.57 2.95 33.56
CA SER A 306 29.81 3.44 34.71
C SER A 306 28.93 4.65 34.39
N THR A 307 29.32 5.50 33.46
CA THR A 307 28.54 6.70 33.10
C THR A 307 27.60 6.45 31.92
N GLN A 308 28.14 6.04 30.78
CA GLN A 308 27.38 5.88 29.54
C GLN A 308 26.73 4.49 29.45
N GLY A 309 27.44 3.45 29.89
CA GLY A 309 26.90 2.08 29.91
C GLY A 309 25.70 1.96 30.85
N GLU A 310 25.82 2.40 32.10
CA GLU A 310 24.69 2.37 33.06
C GLU A 310 23.52 3.23 32.62
N ALA A 311 23.78 4.42 32.07
CA ALA A 311 22.73 5.27 31.50
C ALA A 311 22.01 4.56 30.35
N LEU A 312 22.74 3.88 29.46
CA LEU A 312 22.15 3.13 28.36
C LEU A 312 21.29 1.96 28.86
N VAL A 313 21.74 1.24 29.89
CA VAL A 313 20.93 0.17 30.51
C VAL A 313 19.63 0.73 31.07
N GLN A 314 19.63 1.95 31.60
CA GLN A 314 18.40 2.62 32.01
C GLN A 314 17.52 2.97 30.80
N THR A 315 18.09 3.42 29.69
CA THR A 315 17.37 3.62 28.42
C THR A 315 16.75 2.30 27.91
N PHE A 316 17.44 1.16 28.04
CA PHE A 316 16.89 -0.16 27.70
C PHE A 316 15.68 -0.54 28.56
N LYS A 317 15.75 -0.30 29.87
CA LYS A 317 14.62 -0.53 30.78
C LYS A 317 13.43 0.37 30.48
N ASP A 318 13.68 1.62 30.13
CA ASP A 318 12.62 2.56 29.74
C ASP A 318 11.98 2.15 28.41
N PHE A 319 12.76 1.60 27.48
CA PHE A 319 12.24 0.98 26.26
C PHE A 319 11.34 -0.22 26.58
N GLU A 320 11.79 -1.16 27.43
CA GLU A 320 10.98 -2.32 27.83
C GLU A 320 9.64 -1.89 28.46
N ARG A 321 9.66 -0.89 29.36
CA ARG A 321 8.45 -0.34 29.98
C ARG A 321 7.50 0.24 28.94
N THR A 322 7.98 1.13 28.07
CA THR A 322 7.14 1.76 27.05
C THR A 322 6.63 0.76 26.00
N TYR A 323 7.42 -0.27 25.69
CA TYR A 323 6.99 -1.38 24.85
C TYR A 323 5.88 -2.19 25.52
N ASN A 324 6.02 -2.55 26.81
CA ASN A 324 5.01 -3.29 27.54
C ASN A 324 3.71 -2.49 27.72
N ASP A 325 3.81 -1.18 28.00
CA ASP A 325 2.65 -0.28 28.04
C ASP A 325 1.91 -0.28 26.70
N ARG A 326 2.65 -0.16 25.60
CA ARG A 326 2.09 -0.24 24.24
C ARG A 326 1.46 -1.61 23.97
N LYS A 327 2.14 -2.69 24.33
CA LYS A 327 1.67 -4.07 24.12
C LYS A 327 0.41 -4.38 24.91
N ALA A 328 0.29 -3.91 26.15
CA ALA A 328 -0.91 -4.06 26.97
C ALA A 328 -2.14 -3.43 26.31
N ILE A 329 -1.98 -2.25 25.70
CA ILE A 329 -3.06 -1.59 24.96
C ILE A 329 -3.46 -2.41 23.74
N TYR A 330 -2.50 -3.02 23.04
CA TYR A 330 -2.76 -3.82 21.85
C TYR A 330 -3.22 -5.27 22.14
N SER A 331 -2.91 -5.83 23.31
CA SER A 331 -3.54 -7.08 23.76
C SER A 331 -5.01 -6.85 24.04
N ASP A 332 -5.34 -5.77 24.76
CA ASP A 332 -6.73 -5.38 25.02
C ASP A 332 -7.50 -5.06 23.74
N PHE A 333 -6.79 -4.59 22.70
CA PHE A 333 -7.33 -4.36 21.37
C PHE A 333 -7.84 -5.65 20.71
N LYS A 334 -7.15 -6.77 20.91
CA LYS A 334 -7.43 -8.06 20.27
C LYS A 334 -8.38 -8.94 21.11
N ASP A 335 -8.29 -8.86 22.43
CA ASP A 335 -9.09 -9.69 23.34
C ASP A 335 -10.54 -9.18 23.46
N ASN A 336 -10.77 -7.87 23.23
CA ASN A 336 -12.11 -7.27 23.22
C ASN A 336 -12.70 -7.07 21.81
N SER A 337 -11.98 -7.44 20.75
CA SER A 337 -12.61 -7.48 19.43
C SER A 337 -13.55 -8.67 19.41
N GLU A 338 -14.84 -8.44 19.61
CA GLU A 338 -15.85 -9.48 19.39
C GLU A 338 -15.60 -10.08 18.00
N GLU A 339 -15.32 -11.39 17.90
CA GLU A 339 -15.04 -12.06 16.62
C GLU A 339 -16.16 -11.81 15.59
N THR A 340 -17.38 -11.54 16.07
CA THR A 340 -18.54 -11.13 15.28
C THR A 340 -18.40 -9.76 14.61
N GLY A 341 -17.55 -8.86 15.10
CA GLY A 341 -17.31 -7.53 14.52
C GLY A 341 -16.37 -7.53 13.31
N ILE A 342 -15.53 -8.56 13.15
CA ILE A 342 -14.46 -8.58 12.14
C ILE A 342 -15.02 -8.79 10.73
N ASP A 343 -16.08 -9.59 10.56
CA ASP A 343 -16.75 -9.75 9.26
C ASP A 343 -17.85 -8.69 9.00
N ASN A 344 -18.15 -7.85 10.00
CA ASN A 344 -19.16 -6.79 9.88
C ASN A 344 -18.67 -5.59 9.06
N PHE A 345 -17.39 -5.18 9.17
CA PHE A 345 -16.91 -4.00 8.45
C PHE A 345 -17.12 -4.10 6.94
N ARG A 346 -16.65 -5.20 6.32
CA ARG A 346 -16.80 -5.42 4.88
C ARG A 346 -18.28 -5.41 4.49
N THR A 347 -19.11 -6.11 5.25
CA THR A 347 -20.55 -6.22 4.98
C THR A 347 -21.24 -4.86 5.09
N GLU A 348 -20.94 -4.08 6.13
CA GLU A 348 -21.45 -2.72 6.32
C GLU A 348 -20.97 -1.75 5.24
N LEU A 349 -19.69 -1.85 4.82
CA LEU A 349 -19.15 -1.04 3.74
C LEU A 349 -19.84 -1.36 2.42
N LEU A 350 -20.00 -2.65 2.09
CA LEU A 350 -20.71 -3.09 0.88
C LEU A 350 -22.18 -2.64 0.88
N GLN A 351 -22.85 -2.74 2.04
CA GLN A 351 -24.22 -2.24 2.21
C GLN A 351 -24.29 -0.72 2.01
N HIS A 352 -23.33 0.03 2.58
CA HIS A 352 -23.25 1.47 2.42
C HIS A 352 -23.03 1.87 0.96
N LEU A 353 -22.10 1.22 0.25
CA LEU A 353 -21.82 1.48 -1.17
C LEU A 353 -23.02 1.10 -2.06
N ALA A 354 -23.71 0.01 -1.75
CA ALA A 354 -24.93 -0.39 -2.45
C ALA A 354 -26.04 0.65 -2.26
N GLY A 355 -26.26 1.13 -1.03
CA GLY A 355 -27.31 2.11 -0.72
C GLY A 355 -27.03 3.54 -1.19
N SER A 356 -25.76 3.96 -1.21
CA SER A 356 -25.37 5.36 -1.50
C SER A 356 -25.16 5.65 -2.99
N ILE A 357 -24.83 4.65 -3.79
CA ILE A 357 -24.52 4.82 -5.22
C ILE A 357 -25.75 4.48 -6.06
N VAL A 358 -26.14 5.41 -6.94
CA VAL A 358 -27.21 5.25 -7.93
C VAL A 358 -26.56 4.92 -9.28
N VAL A 359 -26.76 3.69 -9.77
CA VAL A 359 -26.26 3.29 -11.10
C VAL A 359 -27.33 3.52 -12.14
N LYS A 360 -27.15 4.54 -12.98
CA LYS A 360 -28.19 5.00 -13.92
C LYS A 360 -28.29 4.15 -15.17
N GLU A 361 -27.21 3.47 -15.53
CA GLU A 361 -27.11 2.68 -16.76
C GLU A 361 -27.67 1.27 -16.60
N ASN A 362 -27.90 0.78 -15.38
CA ASN A 362 -28.46 -0.54 -15.15
C ASN A 362 -29.93 -0.61 -15.61
N ARG A 363 -30.34 -1.73 -16.20
CA ARG A 363 -31.72 -1.96 -16.64
C ARG A 363 -32.73 -2.05 -15.49
N ASN A 364 -32.30 -2.56 -14.34
CA ASN A 364 -33.17 -2.72 -13.17
C ASN A 364 -33.44 -1.37 -12.49
N ARG A 365 -34.63 -1.24 -11.87
CA ARG A 365 -34.98 -0.03 -11.11
C ARG A 365 -34.13 0.07 -9.84
N TYR A 366 -33.81 1.31 -9.47
CA TYR A 366 -32.92 1.71 -8.38
C TYR A 366 -32.91 0.77 -7.16
N GLN A 367 -34.03 0.58 -6.46
CA GLN A 367 -34.03 -0.22 -5.22
C GLN A 367 -33.70 -1.70 -5.44
N LYS A 368 -34.19 -2.28 -6.54
CA LYS A 368 -33.88 -3.67 -6.89
C LYS A 368 -32.41 -3.81 -7.30
N GLU A 369 -31.92 -2.88 -8.11
CA GLU A 369 -30.52 -2.83 -8.54
C GLU A 369 -29.56 -2.73 -7.34
N GLN A 370 -29.85 -1.87 -6.36
CA GLN A 370 -29.04 -1.74 -5.16
C GLN A 370 -29.02 -3.02 -4.32
N PHE A 371 -30.17 -3.67 -4.17
CA PHE A 371 -30.26 -4.93 -3.45
C PHE A 371 -29.49 -6.04 -4.17
N ASP A 372 -29.70 -6.19 -5.49
CA ASP A 372 -29.02 -7.19 -6.31
C ASP A 372 -27.49 -6.95 -6.27
N ARG A 373 -27.05 -5.68 -6.41
CA ARG A 373 -25.62 -5.32 -6.31
C ARG A 373 -25.03 -5.65 -4.95
N PHE A 374 -25.76 -5.39 -3.87
CA PHE A 374 -25.31 -5.77 -2.52
C PHE A 374 -25.10 -7.28 -2.43
N VAL A 375 -26.09 -8.08 -2.83
CA VAL A 375 -26.01 -9.56 -2.80
C VAL A 375 -24.86 -10.07 -3.68
N SER A 376 -24.72 -9.56 -4.90
CA SER A 376 -23.62 -9.90 -5.80
C SER A 376 -22.26 -9.55 -5.19
N SER A 377 -22.14 -8.40 -4.52
CA SER A 377 -20.88 -7.96 -3.92
C SER A 377 -20.43 -8.84 -2.74
N LEU A 378 -21.35 -9.46 -2.01
CA LEU A 378 -21.01 -10.40 -0.93
C LEU A 378 -20.38 -11.69 -1.46
N GLN A 379 -20.75 -12.09 -2.68
CA GLN A 379 -20.28 -13.32 -3.33
C GLN A 379 -19.09 -13.08 -4.26
N TYR A 380 -18.75 -11.82 -4.55
CA TYR A 380 -17.71 -11.47 -5.50
C TYR A 380 -16.31 -11.72 -4.91
N ARG A 381 -15.63 -12.76 -5.40
CA ARG A 381 -14.36 -13.27 -4.83
C ARG A 381 -13.28 -12.19 -4.69
N ALA A 382 -13.20 -11.25 -5.63
CA ALA A 382 -12.19 -10.20 -5.58
C ALA A 382 -12.39 -9.24 -4.39
N LEU A 383 -13.60 -9.12 -3.84
CA LEU A 383 -13.90 -8.30 -2.65
C LEU A 383 -13.78 -9.08 -1.33
N THR A 384 -13.43 -10.36 -1.37
CA THR A 384 -13.30 -11.21 -0.18
C THR A 384 -11.91 -11.14 0.46
N SER A 385 -10.90 -10.68 -0.28
CA SER A 385 -9.55 -10.63 0.24
C SER A 385 -9.36 -9.50 1.25
N LYS A 386 -9.00 -9.86 2.49
CA LYS A 386 -8.73 -8.90 3.57
C LYS A 386 -7.41 -8.14 3.40
N SER A 387 -6.50 -8.64 2.56
CA SER A 387 -5.20 -8.02 2.30
C SER A 387 -5.25 -6.88 1.28
N LEU A 388 -6.37 -6.69 0.59
CA LEU A 388 -6.51 -5.61 -0.39
C LEU A 388 -6.48 -4.25 0.29
N SER A 389 -5.81 -3.30 -0.36
CA SER A 389 -5.99 -1.88 0.00
C SER A 389 -7.44 -1.46 -0.28
N LEU A 390 -7.96 -0.49 0.47
CA LEU A 390 -9.28 0.07 0.23
C LEU A 390 -9.37 0.72 -1.16
N ARG A 391 -8.27 1.23 -1.70
CA ARG A 391 -8.18 1.72 -3.08
C ARG A 391 -8.41 0.60 -4.10
N GLU A 392 -7.76 -0.55 -3.94
CA GLU A 392 -7.97 -1.71 -4.79
C GLU A 392 -9.38 -2.27 -4.61
N PHE A 393 -9.87 -2.35 -3.38
CA PHE A 393 -11.25 -2.73 -3.09
C PHE A 393 -12.25 -1.84 -3.84
N CYS A 394 -12.05 -0.51 -3.83
CA CYS A 394 -12.88 0.42 -4.59
C CYS A 394 -12.83 0.15 -6.09
N ARG A 395 -11.65 -0.21 -6.62
CA ARG A 395 -11.45 -0.56 -8.03
C ARG A 395 -12.20 -1.83 -8.41
N GLU A 396 -12.09 -2.88 -7.59
CA GLU A 396 -12.80 -4.14 -7.81
C GLU A 396 -14.32 -3.96 -7.68
N TYR A 397 -14.79 -3.15 -6.73
CA TYR A 397 -16.21 -2.84 -6.59
C TYR A 397 -16.74 -2.04 -7.81
N ALA A 398 -15.97 -1.07 -8.29
CA ALA A 398 -16.31 -0.33 -9.51
C ALA A 398 -16.30 -1.21 -10.76
N SER A 399 -15.35 -2.14 -10.86
CA SER A 399 -15.29 -3.16 -11.91
C SER A 399 -16.55 -4.03 -11.90
N MET A 400 -16.96 -4.51 -10.71
CA MET A 400 -18.18 -5.29 -10.54
C MET A 400 -19.44 -4.52 -10.97
N ILE A 401 -19.53 -3.22 -10.68
CA ILE A 401 -20.66 -2.39 -11.14
C ILE A 401 -20.77 -2.42 -12.67
N GLU A 402 -19.66 -2.25 -13.39
CA GLU A 402 -19.65 -2.23 -14.85
C GLU A 402 -20.10 -3.59 -15.42
N VAL A 403 -19.61 -4.70 -14.84
CA VAL A 403 -20.04 -6.06 -15.23
C VAL A 403 -21.55 -6.24 -14.99
N LEU A 404 -22.06 -5.83 -13.84
CA LEU A 404 -23.51 -5.92 -13.55
C LEU A 404 -24.35 -5.05 -14.48
N VAL A 405 -23.81 -3.92 -14.96
CA VAL A 405 -24.47 -3.10 -15.99
C VAL A 405 -24.50 -3.88 -17.31
N GLU A 406 -23.37 -4.42 -17.77
CA GLU A 406 -23.29 -5.22 -19.00
C GLU A 406 -24.23 -6.44 -18.96
N ASP A 407 -24.20 -7.20 -17.86
CA ASP A 407 -25.09 -8.35 -17.62
C ASP A 407 -26.57 -7.93 -17.67
N SER A 408 -26.93 -6.77 -17.11
CA SER A 408 -28.31 -6.27 -17.13
C SER A 408 -28.84 -5.98 -18.54
N HIS A 409 -27.93 -5.82 -19.50
CA HIS A 409 -28.21 -5.64 -20.93
C HIS A 409 -27.86 -6.89 -21.76
N ASN A 410 -27.62 -8.05 -21.12
CA ASN A 410 -27.20 -9.30 -21.79
C ASN A 410 -25.94 -9.12 -22.66
N ASP A 411 -24.90 -8.48 -22.11
CA ASP A 411 -23.65 -8.13 -22.81
C ASP A 411 -23.84 -7.18 -24.00
N ARG A 412 -24.93 -6.38 -23.97
CA ARG A 412 -25.26 -5.40 -25.02
C ARG A 412 -25.09 -3.98 -24.53
N SER A 413 -24.95 -3.05 -25.47
CA SER A 413 -24.71 -1.64 -25.12
C SER A 413 -25.99 -1.01 -24.57
N PRO A 414 -25.96 -0.42 -23.37
CA PRO A 414 -27.11 0.23 -22.74
C PRO A 414 -27.78 1.29 -23.61
N LYS A 415 -27.01 1.91 -24.52
CA LYS A 415 -27.46 3.00 -25.39
C LYS A 415 -28.07 2.54 -26.71
N ILE A 416 -27.89 1.28 -27.10
CA ILE A 416 -28.36 0.76 -28.40
C ILE A 416 -29.79 0.22 -28.28
N GLU A 417 -30.15 -0.45 -27.18
CA GLU A 417 -31.47 -1.07 -27.04
C GLU A 417 -32.64 -0.06 -27.07
N ALA A 418 -32.43 1.19 -26.65
CA ALA A 418 -33.47 2.22 -26.69
C ALA A 418 -33.99 2.56 -28.11
N ASN A 419 -33.26 2.14 -29.17
CA ASN A 419 -33.62 2.42 -30.56
C ASN A 419 -34.25 1.24 -31.32
N TYR A 420 -34.28 0.03 -30.72
CA TYR A 420 -34.76 -1.20 -31.36
C TYR A 420 -35.85 -1.86 -30.50
N ASP A 421 -36.89 -2.40 -31.14
CA ASP A 421 -37.97 -3.12 -30.43
C ASP A 421 -37.53 -4.49 -29.95
N ASP A 422 -36.82 -5.21 -30.83
CA ASP A 422 -36.25 -6.50 -30.54
C ASP A 422 -34.97 -6.62 -31.38
N PHE A 423 -33.82 -6.40 -30.75
CA PHE A 423 -32.55 -6.36 -31.47
C PHE A 423 -32.18 -7.70 -32.11
N GLY A 424 -32.79 -8.80 -31.65
CA GLY A 424 -32.63 -10.14 -32.22
C GLY A 424 -33.14 -10.27 -33.66
N GLU A 425 -34.14 -9.49 -34.05
CA GLU A 425 -34.75 -9.55 -35.38
C GLU A 425 -34.11 -8.57 -36.39
N LYS A 426 -33.21 -7.68 -35.95
CA LYS A 426 -32.64 -6.58 -36.78
C LYS A 426 -33.71 -5.72 -37.47
N THR A 427 -34.94 -5.69 -36.97
CA THR A 427 -36.05 -4.93 -37.53
C THR A 427 -36.12 -3.57 -36.84
N VAL A 428 -35.79 -2.51 -37.57
CA VAL A 428 -36.03 -1.13 -37.11
C VAL A 428 -37.53 -0.86 -37.26
N ARG A 429 -38.22 -0.35 -36.22
CA ARG A 429 -39.62 0.07 -36.37
C ARG A 429 -39.75 0.96 -37.60
N PRO A 430 -40.71 0.72 -38.52
CA PRO A 430 -40.89 1.58 -39.69
C PRO A 430 -41.00 3.06 -39.32
N ILE A 431 -41.61 3.37 -38.16
CA ILE A 431 -41.71 4.74 -37.64
C ILE A 431 -40.35 5.34 -37.24
N ASN A 432 -39.47 4.55 -36.61
CA ASN A 432 -38.12 5.01 -36.25
C ASN A 432 -37.29 5.21 -37.52
N ALA A 433 -37.30 4.27 -38.46
CA ALA A 433 -36.62 4.41 -39.74
C ALA A 433 -37.10 5.66 -40.51
N THR A 434 -38.41 5.93 -40.48
CA THR A 434 -39.02 7.12 -41.09
C THR A 434 -38.59 8.42 -40.40
N ILE A 435 -38.58 8.44 -39.05
CA ILE A 435 -38.07 9.57 -38.26
C ILE A 435 -36.60 9.84 -38.61
N PHE A 436 -35.77 8.81 -38.62
CA PHE A 436 -34.34 8.91 -38.98
C PHE A 436 -34.15 9.44 -40.42
N TYR A 437 -34.88 8.90 -41.40
CA TYR A 437 -34.82 9.38 -42.79
C TYR A 437 -35.14 10.88 -42.91
N TYR A 438 -36.23 11.33 -42.27
CA TYR A 438 -36.63 12.74 -42.33
C TYR A 438 -35.70 13.65 -41.53
N PHE A 439 -35.17 13.18 -40.39
CA PHE A 439 -34.26 13.93 -39.53
C PHE A 439 -32.91 14.20 -40.20
N PHE A 440 -32.39 13.23 -40.97
CA PHE A 440 -31.09 13.34 -41.67
C PHE A 440 -31.21 13.78 -43.13
N SER A 441 -32.40 14.17 -43.56
CA SER A 441 -32.59 14.81 -44.86
C SER A 441 -32.10 16.26 -44.84
N ALA A 442 -31.64 16.75 -45.99
CA ALA A 442 -31.10 18.10 -46.11
C ALA A 442 -32.17 19.20 -45.89
N ASP A 443 -33.45 18.85 -46.02
CA ASP A 443 -34.57 19.78 -45.96
C ASP A 443 -35.01 20.07 -44.51
N ARG A 444 -35.02 21.36 -44.15
CA ARG A 444 -35.44 21.84 -42.82
C ARG A 444 -36.87 21.43 -42.48
N ARG A 445 -37.78 21.37 -43.47
CA ARG A 445 -39.18 21.01 -43.26
C ARG A 445 -39.33 19.54 -42.85
N LYS A 446 -38.55 18.67 -43.48
CA LYS A 446 -38.48 17.24 -43.16
C LYS A 446 -37.93 17.00 -41.75
N ARG A 447 -36.95 17.78 -41.29
CA ARG A 447 -36.47 17.70 -39.90
C ARG A 447 -37.52 18.11 -38.88
N THR A 448 -38.32 19.13 -39.17
CA THR A 448 -39.45 19.52 -38.31
C THR A 448 -40.50 18.41 -38.22
N ILE A 449 -40.79 17.74 -39.33
CA ILE A 449 -41.70 16.57 -39.35
C ILE A 449 -41.10 15.42 -38.52
N ALA A 450 -39.80 15.16 -38.62
CA ALA A 450 -39.14 14.15 -37.79
C ALA A 450 -39.20 14.47 -36.30
N GLN A 451 -38.99 15.73 -35.90
CA GLN A 451 -39.14 16.18 -34.51
C GLN A 451 -40.58 16.00 -34.01
N TRP A 452 -41.57 16.30 -34.85
CA TRP A 452 -42.98 16.09 -34.52
C TRP A 452 -43.30 14.60 -34.36
N LEU A 453 -42.86 13.75 -35.27
CA LEU A 453 -43.01 12.29 -35.18
C LEU A 453 -42.31 11.72 -33.94
N LEU A 454 -41.09 12.19 -33.62
CA LEU A 454 -40.35 11.78 -32.42
C LEU A 454 -41.11 12.18 -31.14
N SER A 455 -41.72 13.36 -31.12
CA SER A 455 -42.54 13.82 -30.00
C SER A 455 -43.81 12.96 -29.82
N ALA A 456 -44.43 12.54 -30.93
CA ALA A 456 -45.60 11.67 -30.92
C ALA A 456 -45.28 10.24 -30.47
N VAL A 457 -44.08 9.74 -30.77
CA VAL A 457 -43.61 8.42 -30.30
C VAL A 457 -43.26 8.44 -28.81
N ARG A 458 -42.62 9.52 -28.32
CA ARG A 458 -42.26 9.67 -26.90
C ARG A 458 -43.47 9.92 -25.99
N TYR A 459 -44.53 10.54 -26.51
CA TYR A 459 -45.74 10.85 -25.76
C TYR A 459 -46.99 10.40 -26.56
N PRO A 460 -47.33 9.10 -26.53
CA PRO A 460 -48.37 8.55 -27.39
C PRO A 460 -49.75 9.04 -26.96
N ASN A 461 -50.27 10.04 -27.67
CA ASN A 461 -51.67 10.42 -27.61
C ASN A 461 -52.47 9.50 -28.55
N GLU A 462 -53.43 8.74 -28.03
CA GLU A 462 -54.20 7.75 -28.79
C GLU A 462 -54.84 8.29 -30.09
N ARG A 463 -55.20 9.58 -30.11
CA ARG A 463 -55.77 10.24 -31.29
C ARG A 463 -54.77 10.38 -32.44
N VAL A 464 -53.49 10.62 -32.12
CA VAL A 464 -52.41 10.74 -33.12
C VAL A 464 -52.07 9.37 -33.70
N ARG A 465 -52.06 8.33 -32.85
CA ARG A 465 -51.88 6.94 -33.28
C ARG A 465 -52.98 6.48 -34.25
N ARG A 466 -54.26 6.79 -33.95
CA ARG A 466 -55.40 6.45 -34.83
C ARG A 466 -55.40 7.21 -36.17
N ALA A 467 -55.06 8.50 -36.16
CA ALA A 467 -54.95 9.28 -37.38
C ALA A 467 -53.83 8.76 -38.31
N TYR A 468 -52.73 8.27 -37.73
CA TYR A 468 -51.61 7.70 -38.48
C TYR A 468 -51.95 6.33 -39.09
N MET A 469 -52.59 5.43 -38.35
CA MET A 469 -53.03 4.13 -38.88
C MET A 469 -54.01 4.29 -40.05
N HIS A 470 -54.81 5.35 -40.06
CA HIS A 470 -55.71 5.69 -41.17
C HIS A 470 -55.03 6.34 -42.38
N PHE A 471 -53.80 6.87 -42.24
CA PHE A 471 -53.07 7.50 -43.33
C PHE A 471 -52.22 6.49 -44.12
N PHE A 472 -51.92 5.34 -43.53
CA PHE A 472 -51.08 4.27 -44.12
C PHE A 472 -51.83 2.97 -44.42
N ALA A 473 -53.14 2.91 -44.12
CA ALA A 473 -54.08 1.94 -44.69
C ALA A 473 -54.73 2.58 -45.93
#